data_AF-A0AAU1IU44-F1
#
_entry.id   AF-A0AAU1IU44-F1
#
_cell.length_a   1.000
_cell.length_b   1.000
_cell.length_c   1.000
_cell.angle_alpha   90.00
_cell.angle_beta   90.00
_cell.angle_gamma   90.00
#
_symmetry.space_group_name_H-M   'P 1'
#
loop_
_entity.id
_entity.type
_entity.pdbx_description
1 polymer ?
#
loop_
_entity_poly.entity_id
_entity_poly.type
_entity_poly.pdbx_seq_one_letter_code
_entity_poly.pdbx_strand_id
1 'polypeptide(L)'
;MRHQDVHDDELIARLHEAAEGHEPDRSRILARLERGMAARSHPDHRATRPPVFGWVRVVSATAAVASVLAIGGYAVASAVKSTSPAEQTVSVPPTPTPTPSPDATSRTPVKPVAPRPSSGSGAPHSTPSATATPTTSATGSPSAPPALPAASGTQDGPLWSDGSIDPGSNDFWAQSDITLKTTKQLTALTVQLRVKQTGGVTSSGAWRSLPEQDFTQTVTERDGFLVYTWVLKEGRTVAVGDWVFAGQYNHARGGRDARDDSYSAAGTAAGQQLAVKGDFAGQKS
;
A
#
# COMPACT_ATOMS: atom_id res chain seq x y z
N MET A 1 -8.66 31.25 25.52
CA MET A 1 -9.79 30.86 24.65
C MET A 1 -10.57 32.12 24.32
N ARG A 2 -11.01 32.30 23.07
CA ARG A 2 -11.67 33.47 22.42
C ARG A 2 -10.85 34.43 21.57
N HIS A 3 -9.52 34.30 21.46
CA HIS A 3 -8.71 35.26 20.66
C HIS A 3 -7.98 34.66 19.47
N GLN A 4 -7.53 33.41 19.51
CA GLN A 4 -6.94 32.75 18.33
C GLN A 4 -8.05 32.29 17.38
N ASP A 5 -9.04 31.58 17.94
CA ASP A 5 -10.24 31.07 17.28
C ASP A 5 -10.85 32.06 16.24
N VAL A 6 -11.00 33.33 16.64
CA VAL A 6 -11.58 34.40 15.79
C VAL A 6 -10.67 34.82 14.63
N HIS A 7 -9.34 34.77 14.78
CA HIS A 7 -8.40 35.05 13.70
C HIS A 7 -8.32 33.88 12.70
N ASP A 8 -8.47 32.64 13.18
CA ASP A 8 -8.49 31.45 12.34
C ASP A 8 -9.79 31.41 11.50
N ASP A 9 -10.95 31.72 12.12
CA ASP A 9 -12.23 31.90 11.41
C ASP A 9 -12.16 33.00 10.33
N GLU A 10 -11.55 34.16 10.65
CA GLU A 10 -11.37 35.25 9.68
C GLU A 10 -10.41 34.87 8.53
N LEU A 11 -9.34 34.13 8.82
CA LEU A 11 -8.42 33.61 7.80
C LEU A 11 -9.12 32.63 6.87
N ILE A 12 -9.93 31.72 7.41
CA ILE A 12 -10.73 30.76 6.61
C ILE A 12 -11.73 31.50 5.71
N ALA A 13 -12.43 32.51 6.23
CA ALA A 13 -13.37 33.32 5.46
C ALA A 13 -12.67 34.03 4.28
N ARG A 14 -11.53 34.69 4.52
CA ARG A 14 -10.74 35.37 3.48
C ARG A 14 -10.17 34.39 2.44
N LEU A 15 -9.79 33.17 2.84
CA LEU A 15 -9.35 32.12 1.91
C LEU A 15 -10.51 31.60 1.05
N HIS A 16 -11.73 31.53 1.59
CA HIS A 16 -12.92 31.14 0.84
C HIS A 16 -13.30 32.21 -0.20
N GLU A 17 -13.35 33.48 0.20
CA GLU A 17 -13.60 34.64 -0.68
C GLU A 17 -12.56 34.71 -1.82
N ALA A 18 -11.27 34.53 -1.50
CA ALA A 18 -10.20 34.48 -2.49
C ALA A 18 -10.28 33.27 -3.44
N ALA A 19 -10.88 32.15 -3.01
CA ALA A 19 -11.11 30.98 -3.85
C ALA A 19 -12.34 31.15 -4.76
N GLU A 20 -13.43 31.73 -4.25
CA GLU A 20 -14.63 32.05 -5.06
C GLU A 20 -14.31 33.08 -6.15
N GLY A 21 -13.45 34.06 -5.86
CA GLY A 21 -12.97 35.02 -6.85
C GLY A 21 -11.95 34.49 -7.87
N HIS A 22 -11.48 33.24 -7.73
CA HIS A 22 -10.47 32.67 -8.62
C HIS A 22 -11.07 31.82 -9.75
N GLU A 23 -11.44 32.46 -10.86
CA GLU A 23 -11.79 31.73 -12.09
C GLU A 23 -10.52 31.17 -12.76
N PRO A 24 -10.33 29.84 -12.88
CA PRO A 24 -9.13 29.27 -13.48
C PRO A 24 -9.19 29.39 -15.01
N ASP A 25 -8.13 29.94 -15.62
CA ASP A 25 -8.00 30.05 -17.09
C ASP A 25 -7.98 28.66 -17.76
N ARG A 26 -9.17 28.19 -18.12
CA ARG A 26 -9.39 26.91 -18.79
C ARG A 26 -8.68 26.84 -20.14
N SER A 27 -8.52 27.96 -20.85
CA SER A 27 -7.84 27.99 -22.14
C SER A 27 -6.35 27.66 -22.00
N ARG A 28 -5.68 28.23 -20.99
CA ARG A 28 -4.28 27.97 -20.66
C ARG A 28 -4.06 26.59 -20.05
N ILE A 29 -5.01 26.09 -19.27
CA ILE A 29 -4.98 24.70 -18.75
C ILE A 29 -5.07 23.71 -19.91
N LEU A 30 -6.06 23.85 -20.80
CA LEU A 30 -6.23 22.99 -21.98
C LEU A 30 -5.04 23.08 -22.93
N ALA A 31 -4.55 24.28 -23.28
CA ALA A 31 -3.38 24.47 -24.13
C ALA A 31 -2.06 23.92 -23.52
N ARG A 32 -2.00 23.72 -22.20
CA ARG A 32 -0.91 22.98 -21.54
C ARG A 32 -1.14 21.47 -21.58
N LEU A 33 -2.38 21.02 -21.43
CA LEU A 33 -2.78 19.62 -21.53
C LEU A 33 -2.53 19.06 -22.94
N GLU A 34 -3.02 19.75 -23.97
CA GLU A 34 -2.83 19.44 -25.39
C GLU A 34 -1.34 19.36 -25.75
N ARG A 35 -0.53 20.32 -25.29
CA ARG A 35 0.92 20.31 -25.48
C ARG A 35 1.59 19.11 -24.79
N GLY A 36 1.11 18.73 -23.61
CA GLY A 36 1.57 17.54 -22.89
C GLY A 36 1.14 16.21 -23.54
N MET A 37 -0.02 16.17 -24.19
CA MET A 37 -0.51 15.02 -24.95
C MET A 37 0.19 14.90 -26.31
N ALA A 38 0.32 16.00 -27.06
CA ALA A 38 1.06 16.05 -28.32
C ALA A 38 2.52 15.59 -28.15
N ALA A 39 3.17 15.95 -27.04
CA ALA A 39 4.52 15.48 -26.69
C ALA A 39 4.60 13.97 -26.37
N ARG A 40 3.47 13.28 -26.15
CA ARG A 40 3.38 11.82 -25.96
C ARG A 40 2.92 11.07 -27.21
N SER A 41 2.24 11.74 -28.14
CA SER A 41 1.61 11.12 -29.33
C SER A 41 2.46 11.18 -30.62
N HIS A 42 3.70 11.69 -30.57
CA HIS A 42 4.60 11.70 -31.73
C HIS A 42 5.57 10.49 -31.70
N PRO A 43 5.43 9.50 -32.60
CA PRO A 43 6.46 8.50 -32.82
C PRO A 43 7.63 9.10 -33.62
N ASP A 44 8.74 9.32 -32.92
CA ASP A 44 10.09 9.63 -33.42
C ASP A 44 10.31 10.88 -34.30
N HIS A 45 11.43 11.57 -34.06
CA HIS A 45 12.43 11.88 -35.12
C HIS A 45 13.77 12.36 -34.53
N ARG A 46 14.69 11.41 -34.34
CA ARG A 46 16.15 11.54 -34.56
C ARG A 46 16.83 12.86 -34.11
N ALA A 47 16.92 13.11 -32.80
CA ALA A 47 17.90 14.05 -32.26
C ALA A 47 19.30 13.39 -32.18
N THR A 48 20.16 13.57 -33.18
CA THR A 48 21.54 13.06 -33.16
C THR A 48 22.40 13.82 -32.14
N ARG A 49 22.52 13.27 -30.93
CA ARG A 49 23.60 13.55 -29.97
C ARG A 49 24.33 12.24 -29.66
N PRO A 50 25.67 12.25 -29.51
CA PRO A 50 26.43 11.02 -29.30
C PRO A 50 26.12 10.42 -27.91
N PRO A 51 25.92 9.10 -27.80
CA PRO A 51 25.85 8.43 -26.51
C PRO A 51 27.24 8.43 -25.88
N VAL A 52 27.45 9.27 -24.86
CA VAL A 52 28.67 9.23 -24.04
C VAL A 52 28.71 7.91 -23.26
N PHE A 53 29.76 7.13 -23.47
CA PHE A 53 29.97 5.85 -22.79
C PHE A 53 30.19 6.06 -21.29
N GLY A 54 29.45 5.30 -20.49
CA GLY A 54 29.46 5.31 -19.02
C GLY A 54 28.05 5.01 -18.53
N TRP A 55 27.77 3.84 -17.95
CA TRP A 55 28.56 3.17 -16.91
C TRP A 55 28.53 1.64 -17.07
N VAL A 56 29.52 1.09 -17.77
CA VAL A 56 29.75 -0.36 -17.87
C VAL A 56 31.25 -0.63 -17.67
N ARG A 57 31.58 -1.54 -16.74
CA ARG A 57 32.93 -1.93 -16.26
C ARG A 57 33.66 -0.88 -15.39
N VAL A 58 33.60 -1.10 -14.06
CA VAL A 58 34.77 -0.92 -13.17
C VAL A 58 35.11 -2.28 -12.56
N VAL A 59 35.67 -3.18 -13.39
CA VAL A 59 36.31 -4.44 -12.97
C VAL A 59 37.40 -4.78 -13.98
N SER A 60 38.66 -4.42 -13.68
CA SER A 60 39.83 -4.91 -14.42
C SER A 60 41.16 -4.66 -13.68
N ALA A 61 41.61 -5.66 -12.93
CA ALA A 61 43.01 -5.92 -12.60
C ALA A 61 43.14 -7.45 -12.40
N THR A 62 43.43 -8.23 -13.45
CA THR A 62 44.77 -8.70 -13.89
C THR A 62 45.49 -9.61 -12.88
N ALA A 63 45.95 -10.82 -13.23
CA ALA A 63 45.91 -11.59 -14.50
C ALA A 63 46.20 -13.11 -14.21
N ALA A 64 46.10 -14.08 -15.12
CA ALA A 64 45.74 -14.06 -16.55
C ALA A 64 44.50 -14.93 -16.89
N VAL A 65 44.47 -16.13 -17.52
CA VAL A 65 45.48 -17.09 -18.04
C VAL A 65 44.88 -17.81 -19.29
N ALA A 66 45.74 -18.28 -20.23
CA ALA A 66 45.47 -19.24 -21.31
C ALA A 66 44.30 -18.99 -22.32
N SER A 67 44.61 -18.21 -23.35
CA SER A 67 44.56 -18.58 -24.78
C SER A 67 43.65 -19.72 -25.34
N VAL A 68 42.83 -19.33 -26.33
CA VAL A 68 42.59 -19.97 -27.66
C VAL A 68 41.78 -21.28 -27.78
N LEU A 69 40.61 -21.16 -28.43
CA LEU A 69 40.00 -21.98 -29.51
C LEU A 69 38.65 -21.28 -29.86
N ALA A 70 38.37 -20.61 -30.99
CA ALA A 70 38.61 -20.81 -32.43
C ALA A 70 37.57 -21.70 -33.13
N ILE A 71 37.04 -21.22 -34.29
CA ILE A 71 35.92 -21.79 -35.09
C ILE A 71 34.56 -21.65 -34.34
N GLY A 72 33.43 -21.20 -34.90
CA GLY A 72 32.95 -21.03 -36.28
C GLY A 72 31.66 -21.86 -36.45
N GLY A 73 30.59 -21.45 -37.14
CA GLY A 73 30.28 -20.21 -37.88
C GLY A 73 28.92 -20.35 -38.60
N TYR A 74 28.69 -19.56 -39.66
CA TYR A 74 27.52 -19.58 -40.55
C TYR A 74 26.18 -19.05 -39.99
N ALA A 75 25.24 -18.79 -40.92
CA ALA A 75 24.07 -17.94 -40.69
C ALA A 75 22.78 -18.50 -41.33
N VAL A 76 21.63 -18.01 -40.88
CA VAL A 76 20.37 -18.06 -41.61
C VAL A 76 19.85 -16.64 -41.77
N ALA A 77 19.73 -16.18 -43.01
CA ALA A 77 19.02 -14.97 -43.37
C ALA A 77 17.76 -15.35 -44.13
N SER A 78 16.60 -14.93 -43.62
CA SER A 78 15.30 -15.08 -44.30
C SER A 78 14.57 -13.74 -44.24
N ALA A 79 14.34 -13.14 -45.40
CA ALA A 79 13.79 -11.80 -45.49
C ALA A 79 12.31 -11.75 -45.11
N VAL A 80 11.91 -10.70 -44.38
CA VAL A 80 10.52 -10.23 -44.35
C VAL A 80 10.42 -8.90 -45.08
N LYS A 81 9.47 -8.84 -46.01
CA LYS A 81 9.30 -7.79 -47.01
C LYS A 81 8.43 -6.67 -46.43
N SER A 82 8.87 -5.42 -46.56
CA SER A 82 8.05 -4.26 -46.20
C SER A 82 6.76 -4.23 -47.03
N THR A 83 5.61 -4.13 -46.35
CA THR A 83 4.34 -3.74 -46.96
C THR A 83 3.55 -2.92 -45.94
N SER A 84 2.75 -1.96 -46.41
CA SER A 84 2.05 -1.00 -45.56
C SER A 84 1.02 -1.65 -44.63
N PRO A 85 0.79 -1.11 -43.42
CA PRO A 85 -0.40 -1.46 -42.64
C PRO A 85 -1.65 -0.95 -43.37
N ALA A 86 -2.62 -1.84 -43.57
CA ALA A 86 -3.98 -1.45 -43.96
C ALA A 86 -4.75 -1.00 -42.70
N GLU A 87 -5.56 0.05 -42.83
CA GLU A 87 -6.39 0.55 -41.73
C GLU A 87 -7.44 -0.48 -41.34
N GLN A 88 -7.39 -0.98 -40.10
CA GLN A 88 -8.51 -1.73 -39.50
C GLN A 88 -9.39 -0.76 -38.72
N THR A 89 -10.47 -0.32 -39.36
CA THR A 89 -11.53 0.49 -38.76
C THR A 89 -12.36 -0.34 -37.80
N VAL A 90 -11.95 -0.38 -36.52
CA VAL A 90 -12.75 -1.00 -35.45
C VAL A 90 -13.88 -0.04 -35.05
N SER A 91 -15.12 -0.48 -35.26
CA SER A 91 -16.32 0.27 -34.89
C SER A 91 -16.47 0.35 -33.36
N VAL A 92 -16.65 1.55 -32.82
CA VAL A 92 -16.81 1.81 -31.38
C VAL A 92 -18.30 1.98 -31.06
N PRO A 93 -18.87 1.25 -30.08
CA PRO A 93 -20.26 1.44 -29.66
C PRO A 93 -20.44 2.80 -28.95
N PRO A 94 -21.62 3.44 -29.04
CA PRO A 94 -21.86 4.75 -28.46
C PRO A 94 -21.90 4.73 -26.93
N THR A 95 -21.36 5.77 -26.32
CA THR A 95 -21.37 5.99 -24.85
C THR A 95 -22.80 6.25 -24.35
N PRO A 96 -23.26 5.60 -23.27
CA PRO A 96 -24.54 5.93 -22.65
C PRO A 96 -24.48 7.27 -21.89
N THR A 97 -25.49 8.11 -22.09
CA THR A 97 -25.66 9.40 -21.41
C THR A 97 -25.85 9.23 -19.89
N PRO A 98 -25.23 10.06 -19.03
CA PRO A 98 -25.49 10.03 -17.60
C PRO A 98 -26.91 10.56 -17.28
N THR A 99 -27.71 9.75 -16.58
CA THR A 99 -29.00 10.16 -16.01
C THR A 99 -28.78 11.12 -14.82
N PRO A 100 -29.52 12.23 -14.71
CA PRO A 100 -29.38 13.14 -13.57
C PRO A 100 -29.88 12.49 -12.27
N SER A 101 -29.15 12.72 -11.17
CA SER A 101 -29.61 12.36 -9.83
C SER A 101 -30.67 13.35 -9.34
N PRO A 102 -31.79 12.90 -8.74
CA PRO A 102 -32.72 13.79 -8.05
C PRO A 102 -32.10 14.33 -6.75
N ASP A 103 -32.56 15.50 -6.33
CA ASP A 103 -32.03 16.26 -5.20
C ASP A 103 -32.89 16.11 -3.92
N ALA A 104 -32.30 16.48 -2.79
CA ALA A 104 -32.85 16.84 -1.49
C ALA A 104 -34.21 16.27 -1.02
N THR A 105 -34.16 15.57 0.12
CA THR A 105 -35.15 15.80 1.19
C THR A 105 -34.50 15.63 2.55
N SER A 106 -34.35 16.74 3.27
CA SER A 106 -33.86 16.79 4.65
C SER A 106 -34.73 15.95 5.59
N ARG A 107 -34.11 15.22 6.53
CA ARG A 107 -34.84 14.66 7.68
C ARG A 107 -33.95 14.68 8.92
N THR A 108 -34.48 15.24 10.00
CA THR A 108 -33.74 15.52 11.25
C THR A 108 -33.52 14.25 12.10
N PRO A 109 -32.45 14.19 12.92
CA PRO A 109 -32.18 13.03 13.78
C PRO A 109 -33.25 12.85 14.86
N VAL A 110 -33.80 11.64 14.98
CA VAL A 110 -34.73 11.29 16.06
C VAL A 110 -33.94 10.78 17.28
N LYS A 111 -34.21 11.38 18.43
CA LYS A 111 -33.57 11.07 19.72
C LYS A 111 -34.09 9.74 20.31
N PRO A 112 -33.22 8.78 20.67
CA PRO A 112 -33.65 7.57 21.38
C PRO A 112 -34.27 7.85 22.76
N VAL A 113 -35.31 7.09 23.12
CA VAL A 113 -35.94 7.09 24.44
C VAL A 113 -35.30 6.03 25.33
N ALA A 114 -35.09 6.36 26.61
CA ALA A 114 -34.57 5.44 27.62
C ALA A 114 -35.70 4.70 28.36
N PRO A 115 -35.62 3.36 28.55
CA PRO A 115 -36.54 2.62 29.41
C PRO A 115 -36.33 2.92 30.91
N ARG A 116 -37.42 2.99 31.68
CA ARG A 116 -37.43 3.06 33.15
C ARG A 116 -37.70 1.66 33.73
N PRO A 117 -37.04 1.22 34.82
CA PRO A 117 -37.17 -0.14 35.33
C PRO A 117 -38.52 -0.41 36.01
N SER A 118 -38.95 -1.67 35.96
CA SER A 118 -40.08 -2.23 36.70
C SER A 118 -39.58 -3.15 37.83
N SER A 119 -40.03 -2.90 39.06
CA SER A 119 -39.74 -3.76 40.22
C SER A 119 -40.78 -4.87 40.34
N GLY A 120 -40.34 -6.11 40.61
CA GLY A 120 -41.20 -7.23 40.95
C GLY A 120 -40.48 -8.15 41.94
N SER A 121 -41.08 -8.38 43.11
CA SER A 121 -40.47 -9.17 44.20
C SER A 121 -41.15 -10.52 44.35
N GLY A 122 -40.36 -11.58 44.56
CA GLY A 122 -40.83 -12.94 44.80
C GLY A 122 -39.66 -13.85 45.21
N ALA A 123 -39.81 -14.55 46.34
CA ALA A 123 -38.79 -15.39 46.97
C ALA A 123 -39.48 -16.43 47.89
N PRO A 124 -38.78 -17.40 48.51
CA PRO A 124 -37.37 -17.80 48.37
C PRO A 124 -37.17 -19.33 48.14
N HIS A 125 -35.92 -19.79 48.28
CA HIS A 125 -35.48 -21.18 48.52
C HIS A 125 -35.66 -22.25 47.42
N SER A 126 -34.53 -22.64 46.79
CA SER A 126 -33.82 -23.88 47.15
C SER A 126 -32.40 -23.88 46.58
N THR A 127 -31.40 -24.33 47.34
CA THR A 127 -30.05 -24.64 46.85
C THR A 127 -29.97 -26.11 46.41
N PRO A 128 -29.16 -26.41 45.38
CA PRO A 128 -27.86 -27.02 45.70
C PRO A 128 -26.70 -26.42 44.86
N SER A 129 -25.47 -26.68 45.30
CA SER A 129 -24.26 -26.23 44.60
C SER A 129 -23.99 -27.02 43.32
N ALA A 130 -23.79 -26.31 42.20
CA ALA A 130 -23.07 -26.80 41.04
C ALA A 130 -22.25 -25.64 40.44
N THR A 131 -20.94 -25.81 40.28
CA THR A 131 -20.04 -24.74 39.81
C THR A 131 -20.20 -24.54 38.31
N ALA A 132 -20.98 -23.54 37.91
CA ALA A 132 -21.08 -23.06 36.53
C ALA A 132 -20.42 -21.68 36.43
N THR A 133 -19.31 -21.60 35.68
CA THR A 133 -18.59 -20.34 35.43
C THR A 133 -19.42 -19.44 34.50
N PRO A 134 -19.56 -18.13 34.77
CA PRO A 134 -19.98 -17.16 33.74
C PRO A 134 -18.88 -17.08 32.64
N THR A 135 -19.08 -16.46 31.49
CA THR A 135 -18.77 -15.02 31.33
C THR A 135 -19.19 -14.49 29.94
N THR A 136 -20.03 -13.46 29.96
CA THR A 136 -20.31 -12.37 28.98
C THR A 136 -20.03 -12.55 27.48
N SER A 137 -20.98 -12.07 26.67
CA SER A 137 -20.73 -11.51 25.34
C SER A 137 -19.61 -10.46 25.40
N ALA A 138 -18.52 -10.65 24.67
CA ALA A 138 -17.39 -9.74 24.68
C ALA A 138 -17.60 -8.54 23.75
N THR A 139 -17.88 -7.37 24.32
CA THR A 139 -17.70 -6.09 23.63
C THR A 139 -16.22 -5.94 23.27
N GLY A 140 -15.92 -5.68 22.00
CA GLY A 140 -14.56 -5.80 21.45
C GLY A 140 -13.51 -4.90 22.10
N SER A 141 -12.69 -5.47 22.97
CA SER A 141 -11.36 -4.96 23.28
C SER A 141 -10.48 -5.04 22.01
N PRO A 142 -9.55 -4.11 21.75
CA PRO A 142 -8.63 -4.21 20.62
C PRO A 142 -7.73 -5.45 20.77
N SER A 143 -8.12 -6.52 20.08
CA SER A 143 -7.42 -7.81 20.13
C SER A 143 -5.96 -7.65 19.73
N ALA A 144 -5.09 -8.51 20.29
CA ALA A 144 -3.70 -8.55 19.86
C ALA A 144 -3.61 -8.86 18.35
N PRO A 145 -2.64 -8.27 17.62
CA PRO A 145 -2.37 -8.73 16.26
C PRO A 145 -2.06 -10.23 16.29
N PRO A 146 -2.58 -11.02 15.34
CA PRO A 146 -2.50 -12.49 15.39
C PRO A 146 -1.05 -12.96 15.44
N ALA A 147 -0.76 -13.94 16.30
CA ALA A 147 0.57 -14.51 16.41
C ALA A 147 0.93 -15.26 15.12
N LEU A 148 2.02 -14.86 14.47
CA LEU A 148 2.51 -15.49 13.26
C LEU A 148 3.39 -16.72 13.59
N PRO A 149 3.36 -17.78 12.75
CA PRO A 149 4.28 -18.90 12.86
C PRO A 149 5.74 -18.46 12.70
N ALA A 150 6.67 -19.21 13.29
CA ALA A 150 8.09 -18.88 13.31
C ALA A 150 8.72 -19.01 11.91
N ALA A 151 9.01 -17.87 11.28
CA ALA A 151 9.73 -17.79 10.01
C ALA A 151 11.25 -17.98 10.20
N SER A 152 11.90 -18.68 9.27
CA SER A 152 13.36 -18.87 9.28
C SER A 152 14.13 -17.72 8.62
N GLY A 153 13.58 -17.13 7.56
CA GLY A 153 14.18 -16.02 6.81
C GLY A 153 13.22 -15.44 5.76
N THR A 154 13.75 -14.85 4.70
CA THR A 154 13.00 -14.16 3.64
C THR A 154 12.27 -15.08 2.65
N GLN A 155 12.50 -16.40 2.68
CA GLN A 155 11.85 -17.35 1.77
C GLN A 155 11.38 -18.60 2.52
N ASP A 156 10.18 -19.07 2.17
CA ASP A 156 9.61 -20.34 2.57
C ASP A 156 8.81 -20.96 1.42
N GLY A 157 9.36 -22.02 0.83
CA GLY A 157 8.77 -22.71 -0.32
C GLY A 157 8.42 -21.77 -1.49
N PRO A 158 7.13 -21.63 -1.85
CA PRO A 158 6.70 -20.77 -2.95
C PRO A 158 6.58 -19.28 -2.57
N LEU A 159 6.70 -18.92 -1.29
CA LEU A 159 6.57 -17.56 -0.76
C LEU A 159 7.96 -16.96 -0.50
N TRP A 160 8.17 -15.72 -0.94
CA TRP A 160 9.37 -14.92 -0.73
C TRP A 160 8.99 -13.50 -0.31
N SER A 161 9.90 -12.82 0.39
CA SER A 161 9.72 -11.44 0.86
C SER A 161 11.01 -10.62 0.88
N ASP A 162 10.87 -9.29 0.80
CA ASP A 162 11.94 -8.32 1.01
C ASP A 162 11.41 -7.02 1.62
N GLY A 163 12.26 -6.27 2.33
CA GLY A 163 11.90 -5.07 3.10
C GLY A 163 12.79 -3.87 2.77
N SER A 164 12.17 -2.78 2.30
CA SER A 164 12.86 -1.56 1.88
C SER A 164 12.23 -0.29 2.43
N ILE A 165 13.02 0.75 2.63
CA ILE A 165 12.51 2.12 2.87
C ILE A 165 12.31 2.80 1.51
N ASP A 166 11.11 3.36 1.28
CA ASP A 166 10.75 4.04 0.04
C ASP A 166 11.70 5.23 -0.26
N PRO A 167 12.26 5.35 -1.48
CA PRO A 167 13.13 6.47 -1.87
C PRO A 167 12.48 7.87 -1.86
N GLY A 168 11.16 7.99 -1.71
CA GLY A 168 10.44 9.25 -1.49
C GLY A 168 10.39 9.69 -0.01
N SER A 169 10.91 8.87 0.90
CA SER A 169 11.10 9.23 2.31
C SER A 169 12.01 10.46 2.48
N ASN A 170 11.79 11.25 3.54
CA ASN A 170 12.39 12.57 3.72
C ASN A 170 12.61 12.91 5.22
N ASP A 171 13.07 14.15 5.49
CA ASP A 171 13.41 14.68 6.83
C ASP A 171 12.32 14.48 7.91
N PHE A 172 11.05 14.28 7.56
CA PHE A 172 9.93 14.25 8.53
C PHE A 172 8.97 13.06 8.37
N TRP A 173 9.13 12.29 7.30
CA TRP A 173 8.18 11.24 6.89
C TRP A 173 8.89 10.13 6.12
N ALA A 174 8.49 8.89 6.37
CA ALA A 174 8.97 7.74 5.61
C ALA A 174 7.89 6.69 5.39
N GLN A 175 8.14 5.83 4.40
CA GLN A 175 7.33 4.64 4.12
C GLN A 175 8.23 3.40 4.17
N SER A 176 7.76 2.36 4.86
CA SER A 176 8.38 1.02 4.86
C SER A 176 7.58 0.08 3.98
N ASP A 177 8.22 -0.39 2.90
CA ASP A 177 7.63 -1.26 1.89
C ASP A 177 8.08 -2.72 2.08
N ILE A 178 7.10 -3.61 2.18
CA ILE A 178 7.28 -5.06 2.17
C ILE A 178 6.87 -5.56 0.79
N THR A 179 7.84 -6.02 -0.01
CA THR A 179 7.54 -6.79 -1.22
C THR A 179 7.31 -8.24 -0.83
N LEU A 180 6.21 -8.83 -1.26
CA LEU A 180 5.94 -10.27 -1.20
C LEU A 180 5.85 -10.83 -2.62
N LYS A 181 6.41 -12.01 -2.84
CA LYS A 181 6.28 -12.74 -4.11
C LYS A 181 5.78 -14.14 -3.82
N THR A 182 4.80 -14.61 -4.59
CA THR A 182 4.27 -15.97 -4.44
C THR A 182 4.12 -16.70 -5.77
N THR A 183 4.69 -17.89 -5.86
CA THR A 183 4.60 -18.78 -7.03
C THR A 183 3.41 -19.74 -6.97
N LYS A 184 2.61 -19.69 -5.89
CA LYS A 184 1.31 -20.38 -5.76
C LYS A 184 0.25 -19.39 -5.26
N GLN A 185 -1.03 -19.63 -5.59
CA GLN A 185 -2.13 -18.88 -4.99
C GLN A 185 -2.15 -19.11 -3.46
N LEU A 186 -2.33 -18.04 -2.70
CA LEU A 186 -2.51 -18.12 -1.24
C LEU A 186 -4.01 -18.04 -0.91
N THR A 187 -4.49 -18.94 -0.04
CA THR A 187 -5.87 -18.93 0.49
C THR A 187 -5.99 -18.24 1.85
N ALA A 188 -4.85 -17.91 2.46
CA ALA A 188 -4.73 -17.04 3.62
C ALA A 188 -3.42 -16.26 3.49
N LEU A 189 -3.41 -15.01 3.94
CA LEU A 189 -2.21 -14.19 4.10
C LEU A 189 -2.41 -13.27 5.31
N THR A 190 -1.40 -13.18 6.17
CA THR A 190 -1.26 -12.12 7.17
C THR A 190 0.12 -11.51 7.02
N VAL A 191 0.19 -10.18 6.98
CA VAL A 191 1.41 -9.38 6.90
C VAL A 191 1.47 -8.48 8.13
N GLN A 192 2.62 -8.42 8.80
CA GLN A 192 2.89 -7.53 9.92
C GLN A 192 4.18 -6.74 9.67
N LEU A 193 4.07 -5.43 9.82
CA LEU A 193 5.17 -4.47 9.81
C LEU A 193 5.32 -3.90 11.22
N ARG A 194 6.54 -3.90 11.77
CA ARG A 194 6.89 -3.32 13.07
C ARG A 194 7.88 -2.18 12.86
N VAL A 195 7.37 -0.95 12.92
CA VAL A 195 8.16 0.28 12.82
C VAL A 195 8.57 0.71 14.23
N LYS A 196 9.86 0.74 14.55
CA LYS A 196 10.39 1.13 15.86
C LYS A 196 10.06 2.59 16.17
N GLN A 197 9.62 2.86 17.40
CA GLN A 197 9.49 4.23 17.91
C GLN A 197 10.89 4.79 18.21
N THR A 198 11.38 5.67 17.34
CA THR A 198 12.66 6.39 17.44
C THR A 198 12.50 7.88 17.77
N GLY A 199 11.26 8.34 17.97
CA GLY A 199 10.88 9.73 18.22
C GLY A 199 9.89 10.21 17.18
N GLY A 200 8.71 10.68 17.61
CA GLY A 200 7.66 11.22 16.73
C GLY A 200 7.01 10.22 15.77
N VAL A 201 7.38 8.93 15.82
CA VAL A 201 6.88 7.89 14.90
C VAL A 201 5.38 7.73 15.11
N THR A 202 4.60 8.14 14.11
CA THR A 202 3.13 8.22 14.16
C THR A 202 2.55 7.90 12.79
N SER A 203 1.50 7.09 12.73
CA SER A 203 0.91 6.66 11.45
C SER A 203 0.36 7.84 10.64
N SER A 204 0.80 7.97 9.39
CA SER A 204 0.23 8.91 8.41
C SER A 204 -0.68 8.20 7.39
N GLY A 205 -0.59 6.87 7.28
CA GLY A 205 -1.33 6.09 6.29
C GLY A 205 -0.76 4.68 6.11
N ALA A 206 -1.38 3.92 5.22
CA ALA A 206 -0.87 2.64 4.76
C ALA A 206 -1.45 2.30 3.39
N TRP A 207 -0.71 1.57 2.57
CA TRP A 207 -1.10 1.21 1.21
C TRP A 207 -0.80 -0.27 0.91
N ARG A 208 -1.43 -0.83 -0.11
CA ARG A 208 -1.07 -2.12 -0.70
C ARG A 208 -1.45 -2.18 -2.18
N SER A 209 -0.73 -2.99 -2.95
CA SER A 209 -1.03 -3.26 -4.36
C SER A 209 -2.19 -4.25 -4.57
N LEU A 210 -2.59 -4.96 -3.52
CA LEU A 210 -3.73 -5.87 -3.50
C LEU A 210 -5.02 -5.14 -3.10
N PRO A 211 -6.22 -5.64 -3.48
CA PRO A 211 -7.46 -4.88 -3.33
C PRO A 211 -7.80 -4.56 -1.86
N GLU A 212 -8.09 -3.28 -1.59
CA GLU A 212 -8.44 -2.72 -0.28
C GLU A 212 -9.42 -3.62 0.49
N GLN A 213 -10.55 -3.91 -0.15
CA GLN A 213 -11.69 -4.61 0.43
C GLN A 213 -11.42 -6.06 0.83
N ASP A 214 -10.38 -6.70 0.29
CA ASP A 214 -10.06 -8.10 0.57
C ASP A 214 -9.30 -8.29 1.89
N PHE A 215 -8.82 -7.18 2.50
CA PHE A 215 -8.04 -7.20 3.74
C PHE A 215 -8.74 -6.48 4.89
N THR A 216 -8.51 -6.96 6.11
CA THR A 216 -8.70 -6.19 7.34
C THR A 216 -7.35 -5.59 7.71
N GLN A 217 -7.28 -4.26 7.75
CA GLN A 217 -6.08 -3.52 8.15
C GLN A 217 -6.25 -2.97 9.57
N THR A 218 -5.22 -3.09 10.40
CA THR A 218 -5.12 -2.39 11.69
C THR A 218 -3.76 -1.72 11.83
N VAL A 219 -3.69 -0.65 12.62
CA VAL A 219 -2.44 -0.01 13.04
C VAL A 219 -2.53 0.25 14.54
N THR A 220 -1.53 -0.19 15.30
CA THR A 220 -1.52 -0.10 16.77
C THR A 220 -0.13 0.18 17.31
N GLU A 221 0.01 1.07 18.27
CA GLU A 221 1.25 1.21 19.05
C GLU A 221 1.33 0.12 20.13
N ARG A 222 2.47 -0.58 20.21
CA ARG A 222 2.74 -1.65 21.18
C ARG A 222 4.24 -1.86 21.38
N ASP A 223 4.68 -2.07 22.62
CA ASP A 223 6.07 -2.40 22.99
C ASP A 223 7.16 -1.44 22.44
N GLY A 224 6.80 -0.17 22.21
CA GLY A 224 7.68 0.81 21.56
C GLY A 224 7.87 0.59 20.06
N PHE A 225 6.84 0.07 19.38
CA PHE A 225 6.70 -0.04 17.93
C PHE A 225 5.32 0.47 17.50
N LEU A 226 5.24 1.10 16.33
CA LEU A 226 4.03 1.27 15.55
C LEU A 226 3.86 0.03 14.66
N VAL A 227 2.81 -0.75 14.88
CA VAL A 227 2.60 -2.05 14.23
C VAL A 227 1.43 -1.97 13.25
N TYR A 228 1.70 -2.19 11.97
CA TYR A 228 0.67 -2.35 10.93
C TYR A 228 0.41 -3.84 10.73
N THR A 229 -0.86 -4.23 10.62
CA THR A 229 -1.26 -5.60 10.30
C THR A 229 -2.27 -5.59 9.16
N TRP A 230 -2.06 -6.46 8.17
CA TRP A 230 -3.02 -6.75 7.12
C TRP A 230 -3.38 -8.24 7.17
N VAL A 231 -4.65 -8.56 7.34
CA VAL A 231 -5.17 -9.94 7.34
C VAL A 231 -6.11 -10.12 6.14
N LEU A 232 -5.82 -11.08 5.27
CA LEU A 232 -6.70 -11.48 4.17
C LEU A 232 -8.00 -12.05 4.74
N LYS A 233 -9.16 -11.56 4.28
CA LYS A 233 -10.47 -12.02 4.73
C LYS A 233 -10.78 -13.42 4.20
N GLU A 234 -11.57 -14.17 4.97
CA GLU A 234 -11.99 -15.52 4.61
C GLU A 234 -12.67 -15.55 3.21
N GLY A 235 -12.38 -16.61 2.45
CA GLY A 235 -12.86 -16.77 1.08
C GLY A 235 -12.18 -15.88 0.03
N ARG A 236 -11.27 -14.98 0.41
CA ARG A 236 -10.41 -14.24 -0.52
C ARG A 236 -9.11 -15.01 -0.80
N THR A 237 -8.42 -14.65 -1.89
CA THR A 237 -7.15 -15.28 -2.27
C THR A 237 -6.17 -14.23 -2.78
N VAL A 238 -4.88 -14.51 -2.66
CA VAL A 238 -3.81 -13.74 -3.29
C VAL A 238 -3.28 -14.54 -4.48
N ALA A 239 -3.32 -13.95 -5.67
CA ALA A 239 -2.89 -14.61 -6.91
C ALA A 239 -1.37 -14.78 -6.98
N VAL A 240 -0.92 -15.62 -7.92
CA VAL A 240 0.51 -15.75 -8.27
C VAL A 240 1.02 -14.42 -8.80
N GLY A 241 2.17 -13.96 -8.30
CA GLY A 241 2.77 -12.69 -8.68
C GLY A 241 3.52 -11.99 -7.55
N ASP A 242 3.85 -10.72 -7.80
CA ASP A 242 4.58 -9.82 -6.93
C ASP A 242 3.62 -8.75 -6.38
N TRP A 243 3.65 -8.53 -5.08
CA TRP A 243 2.70 -7.68 -4.34
C TRP A 243 3.46 -6.83 -3.31
N VAL A 244 2.94 -5.63 -2.99
CA VAL A 244 3.57 -4.71 -2.02
C VAL A 244 2.56 -4.31 -0.94
N PHE A 245 3.04 -4.24 0.29
CA PHE A 245 2.35 -3.66 1.46
C PHE A 245 3.23 -2.57 2.07
N ALA A 246 2.64 -1.42 2.39
CA ALA A 246 3.39 -0.21 2.75
C ALA A 246 2.81 0.44 4.02
N GLY A 247 3.65 0.65 5.04
CA GLY A 247 3.29 1.46 6.22
C GLY A 247 3.90 2.85 6.13
N GLN A 248 3.08 3.90 6.24
CA GLN A 248 3.50 5.29 6.11
C GLN A 248 3.39 6.01 7.45
N TYR A 249 4.44 6.72 7.85
CA TYR A 249 4.51 7.37 9.15
C TYR A 249 5.34 8.66 9.12
N ASN A 250 4.93 9.63 9.93
CA ASN A 250 5.77 10.76 10.27
C ASN A 250 6.85 10.30 11.27
N HIS A 251 7.93 11.06 11.43
CA HIS A 251 8.92 10.87 12.48
C HIS A 251 9.55 12.21 12.92
N ALA A 252 10.33 12.19 14.00
CA ALA A 252 11.16 13.31 14.41
C ALA A 252 12.15 13.68 13.28
N ARG A 253 12.54 14.96 13.25
CA ARG A 253 13.29 15.52 12.12
C ARG A 253 14.68 14.88 11.94
N GLY A 254 14.95 14.41 10.74
CA GLY A 254 16.23 13.90 10.26
C GLY A 254 16.08 12.58 9.51
N GLY A 255 17.20 11.95 9.14
CA GLY A 255 17.18 10.61 8.59
C GLY A 255 16.71 9.59 9.63
N ARG A 256 15.68 8.81 9.29
CA ARG A 256 15.18 7.71 10.13
C ARG A 256 16.20 6.57 10.22
N ASP A 257 16.61 6.22 11.43
CA ASP A 257 17.25 4.93 11.69
C ASP A 257 16.18 3.82 11.66
N ALA A 258 16.25 2.96 10.63
CA ALA A 258 15.34 1.85 10.39
C ALA A 258 15.90 0.47 10.82
N ARG A 259 17.12 0.39 11.38
CA ARG A 259 17.78 -0.90 11.65
C ARG A 259 17.09 -1.78 12.71
N ASP A 260 16.22 -1.17 13.52
CA ASP A 260 15.39 -1.85 14.52
C ASP A 260 13.96 -2.13 14.01
N ASP A 261 13.66 -1.79 12.75
CA ASP A 261 12.39 -2.11 12.08
C ASP A 261 12.42 -3.53 11.53
N SER A 262 11.26 -4.19 11.50
CA SER A 262 11.16 -5.57 11.03
C SER A 262 9.79 -5.88 10.46
N TYR A 263 9.71 -6.92 9.64
CA TYR A 263 8.45 -7.45 9.14
C TYR A 263 8.39 -8.98 9.21
N SER A 264 7.17 -9.50 9.19
CA SER A 264 6.90 -10.93 9.05
C SER A 264 5.57 -11.14 8.33
N ALA A 265 5.52 -12.14 7.45
CA ALA A 265 4.31 -12.55 6.77
C ALA A 265 4.14 -14.07 6.84
N ALA A 266 2.91 -14.53 6.96
CA ALA A 266 2.58 -15.96 6.86
C ALA A 266 1.35 -16.14 5.99
N GLY A 267 1.29 -17.25 5.26
CA GLY A 267 0.18 -17.57 4.39
C GLY A 267 -0.01 -19.07 4.22
N THR A 268 -1.08 -19.44 3.53
CA THR A 268 -1.41 -20.85 3.27
C THR A 268 -1.49 -21.08 1.76
N ALA A 269 -0.68 -22.01 1.24
CA ALA A 269 -0.63 -22.37 -0.16
C ALA A 269 -0.85 -23.89 -0.32
N ALA A 270 -1.86 -24.30 -1.10
CA ALA A 270 -2.20 -25.71 -1.30
C ALA A 270 -2.34 -26.53 0.01
N GLY A 271 -2.87 -25.91 1.07
CA GLY A 271 -3.04 -26.52 2.40
C GLY A 271 -1.79 -26.52 3.29
N GLN A 272 -0.63 -26.07 2.80
CA GLN A 272 0.59 -25.92 3.61
C GLN A 272 0.71 -24.50 4.16
N GLN A 273 1.05 -24.38 5.44
CA GLN A 273 1.39 -23.11 6.07
C GLN A 273 2.82 -22.70 5.70
N LEU A 274 3.04 -21.42 5.43
CA LEU A 274 4.32 -20.80 5.07
C LEU A 274 4.59 -19.58 5.95
N ALA A 275 5.86 -19.30 6.25
CA ALA A 275 6.27 -18.20 7.12
C ALA A 275 7.60 -17.53 6.67
N VAL A 276 7.56 -16.24 6.36
CA VAL A 276 8.71 -15.42 5.96
C VAL A 276 8.88 -14.18 6.86
N LYS A 277 10.11 -13.69 6.99
CA LYS A 277 10.45 -12.49 7.78
C LYS A 277 11.68 -11.77 7.20
N GLY A 278 11.83 -10.50 7.57
CA GLY A 278 13.04 -9.73 7.31
C GLY A 278 13.11 -8.46 8.15
N ASP A 279 14.18 -7.71 7.91
CA ASP A 279 14.44 -6.37 8.46
C ASP A 279 14.24 -5.30 7.37
N PHE A 280 14.61 -4.05 7.67
CA PHE A 280 14.66 -2.96 6.71
C PHE A 280 16.10 -2.48 6.58
N ALA A 281 16.71 -2.75 5.42
CA ALA A 281 18.07 -2.30 5.14
C ALA A 281 18.11 -0.77 5.07
N GLY A 282 18.70 -0.13 6.09
CA GLY A 282 18.93 1.32 6.10
C GLY A 282 19.79 1.74 4.91
N GLN A 283 19.40 2.84 4.24
CA GLN A 283 20.21 3.39 3.16
C GLN A 283 21.59 3.82 3.70
N LYS A 284 22.65 3.45 2.98
CA LYS A 284 24.01 3.91 3.28
C LYS A 284 24.10 5.41 2.97
N SER A 285 24.38 6.20 4.00
CA SER A 285 24.78 7.61 3.89
C SER A 285 26.16 7.76 3.25
#